data_AF-K3WU97-F1
#
_entry.id   AF-K3WU97-F1
#
_cell.length_a   1.000
_cell.length_b   1.000
_cell.length_c   1.000
_cell.angle_alpha   90.00
_cell.angle_beta   90.00
_cell.angle_gamma   90.00
#
_symmetry.space_group_name_H-M   'P 1'
#
loop_
_entity.id
_entity.type
_entity.pdbx_description
1 polymer ?
#
loop_
_entity_poly.entity_id
_entity_poly.type
_entity_poly.pdbx_seq_one_letter_code
_entity_poly.pdbx_strand_id
1 'polypeptide(L)'
;MWNLERMAWSDVEEDAKSIHFSVFAGETLGLITNGLIKAPLHRVPAICVDSEENRRMSMPYFLRVRPEKCLNPRAEPAAQLTCRDFMEDMVFKKRPWRRDENKKNLPPPDY
;
A
#
# COMPACT_ATOMS: atom_id res chain seq x y z
N MET A 1 13.09 -0.40 -2.40
CA MET A 1 12.28 -1.63 -2.58
C MET A 1 13.02 -2.84 -2.04
N TRP A 2 12.39 -3.79 -1.36
CA TRP A 2 13.04 -5.05 -0.96
C TRP A 2 13.02 -6.05 -2.11
N ASN A 3 14.20 -6.41 -2.60
CA ASN A 3 14.36 -7.47 -3.59
C ASN A 3 14.55 -8.81 -2.85
N LEU A 4 13.60 -9.73 -3.03
CA LEU A 4 13.63 -11.05 -2.38
C LEU A 4 14.72 -11.98 -2.93
N GLU A 5 15.11 -11.84 -4.20
CA GLU A 5 16.17 -12.67 -4.79
C GLU A 5 17.55 -12.28 -4.25
N ARG A 6 17.78 -10.97 -4.12
CA ARG A 6 19.05 -10.42 -3.61
C ARG A 6 19.08 -10.23 -2.11
N MET A 7 17.94 -10.41 -1.45
CA MET A 7 17.75 -10.11 -0.03
C MET A 7 18.32 -8.74 0.35
N ALA A 8 18.01 -7.73 -0.46
CA ALA A 8 18.57 -6.39 -0.34
C ALA A 8 17.55 -5.30 -0.69
N TRP A 9 17.74 -4.11 -0.10
CA TRP A 9 17.00 -2.92 -0.50
C TRP A 9 17.62 -2.30 -1.75
N SER A 10 16.82 -2.10 -2.79
CA SER A 10 17.17 -1.27 -3.96
C SER A 10 16.69 0.16 -3.75
N ASP A 11 17.56 1.12 -4.02
CA ASP A 11 17.15 2.51 -4.18
C ASP A 11 16.48 2.67 -5.55
N VAL A 12 15.23 3.12 -5.56
CA VAL A 12 14.45 3.29 -6.79
C VAL A 12 14.56 4.70 -7.34
N GLU A 13 15.14 5.61 -6.56
CA GLU A 13 15.30 7.02 -6.90
C GLU A 13 16.76 7.41 -7.15
N GLU A 14 17.71 6.47 -7.11
CA GLU A 14 19.15 6.71 -7.31
C GLU A 14 19.43 7.53 -8.60
N ASP A 15 18.74 7.20 -9.69
CA ASP A 15 18.84 7.88 -10.98
C ASP A 15 17.58 8.72 -11.32
N ALA A 16 16.78 9.08 -10.31
CA ALA A 16 15.57 9.87 -10.52
C ALA A 16 15.90 11.29 -10.99
N LYS A 17 15.20 11.76 -12.02
CA LYS A 17 15.24 13.15 -12.50
C LYS A 17 14.04 13.93 -11.95
N SER A 18 14.00 15.24 -12.23
CA SER A 18 12.98 16.19 -11.74
C SER A 18 11.52 15.79 -12.03
N ILE A 19 11.28 14.82 -12.91
CA ILE A 19 9.99 14.23 -13.23
C ILE A 19 10.19 12.71 -13.37
N HIS A 20 10.25 12.01 -12.24
CA HIS A 20 10.35 10.56 -12.18
C HIS A 20 9.04 9.97 -11.66
N PHE A 21 8.51 8.97 -12.36
CA PHE A 21 7.36 8.19 -11.92
C PHE A 21 7.76 6.73 -11.73
N SER A 22 7.81 6.29 -10.48
CA SER A 22 7.95 4.87 -10.18
C SER A 22 6.57 4.22 -10.08
N VAL A 23 6.37 3.12 -10.80
CA VAL A 23 5.11 2.36 -10.79
C VAL A 23 5.36 1.00 -10.15
N PHE A 24 4.50 0.63 -9.21
CA PHE A 24 4.59 -0.62 -8.47
C PHE A 24 3.26 -1.35 -8.45
N ALA A 25 3.32 -2.69 -8.46
CA ALA A 25 2.15 -3.52 -8.25
C ALA A 25 1.65 -3.38 -6.81
N GLY A 26 0.35 -3.12 -6.63
CA GLY A 26 -0.29 -3.17 -5.32
C GLY A 26 -0.79 -4.57 -4.97
N GLU A 27 -1.15 -4.78 -3.70
CA GLU A 27 -1.71 -6.05 -3.19
C GLU A 27 -2.91 -6.56 -3.99
N THR A 28 -3.75 -5.66 -4.52
CA THR A 28 -4.89 -6.05 -5.38
C THR A 28 -4.42 -6.79 -6.62
N LEU A 29 -3.31 -6.36 -7.25
CA LEU A 29 -2.76 -7.05 -8.42
C LEU A 29 -2.15 -8.40 -8.03
N GLY A 30 -1.53 -8.48 -6.85
CA GLY A 30 -1.05 -9.74 -6.29
C GLY A 30 -2.17 -10.75 -6.06
N LEU A 31 -3.30 -10.30 -5.50
CA LEU A 31 -4.48 -11.15 -5.30
C LEU A 31 -5.03 -11.70 -6.62
N ILE A 32 -5.34 -10.83 -7.58
CA ILE A 32 -6.01 -11.26 -8.83
C ILE A 32 -5.12 -12.12 -9.73
N THR A 33 -3.80 -12.03 -9.55
CA THR A 33 -2.82 -12.85 -10.29
C THR A 33 -2.38 -14.09 -9.52
N ASN A 34 -3.02 -14.39 -8.39
CA ASN A 34 -2.67 -15.50 -7.51
C ASN A 34 -1.17 -15.52 -7.15
N GLY A 35 -0.59 -14.35 -6.89
CA GLY A 35 0.81 -14.17 -6.52
C GLY A 35 1.81 -14.18 -7.67
N LEU A 36 1.38 -14.32 -8.92
CA LEU A 36 2.28 -14.23 -10.08
C LEU A 36 2.97 -12.86 -10.16
N ILE A 37 2.23 -11.78 -9.89
CA ILE A 37 2.79 -10.45 -9.73
C ILE A 37 2.87 -10.13 -8.24
N LYS A 38 4.08 -9.93 -7.72
CA LYS A 38 4.29 -9.64 -6.30
C LYS A 38 4.19 -8.15 -6.02
N ALA A 39 3.42 -7.78 -4.99
CA ALA A 39 3.45 -6.43 -4.45
C ALA A 39 4.79 -6.23 -3.70
N PRO A 40 5.60 -5.22 -4.06
CA PRO A 40 6.91 -5.05 -3.46
C PRO A 40 6.82 -4.41 -2.08
N LEU A 41 7.60 -4.93 -1.13
CA LEU A 41 7.85 -4.22 0.11
C LEU A 41 8.69 -2.97 -0.18
N HIS A 42 8.24 -1.84 0.33
CA HIS A 42 8.88 -0.55 0.14
C HIS A 42 8.87 0.24 1.45
N ARG A 43 9.87 1.10 1.62
CA ARG A 43 10.01 2.01 2.75
C ARG A 43 10.61 3.32 2.25
N VAL A 44 10.36 4.39 2.97
CA VAL A 44 11.07 5.66 2.80
C VAL A 44 12.01 5.77 4.00
N PRO A 45 13.33 5.91 3.79
CA PRO A 45 14.25 6.14 4.90
C PRO A 45 13.90 7.47 5.60
N ALA A 46 14.14 7.56 6.90
CA ALA A 46 14.01 8.84 7.59
C ALA A 46 15.08 9.79 7.04
N ILE A 47 14.65 10.93 6.49
CA ILE A 47 15.56 11.94 5.97
C ILE A 47 15.49 13.13 6.92
N CYS A 48 16.53 13.31 7.73
CA CYS A 48 16.77 14.55 8.45
C CYS A 48 17.55 15.47 7.51
N VAL A 49 17.00 16.64 7.20
CA VAL A 49 17.66 17.65 6.37
C VAL A 49 17.88 18.91 7.19
N ASP A 50 19.00 19.57 6.97
CA ASP A 50 19.34 20.83 7.67
C ASP A 50 18.51 22.02 7.17
N SER A 51 18.01 21.95 5.93
CA SER A 51 17.18 22.97 5.28
C SER A 51 15.90 22.34 4.69
N GLU A 52 14.77 22.99 4.90
CA GLU A 52 13.46 22.59 4.38
C GLU A 52 13.41 22.51 2.84
N GLU A 53 14.23 23.31 2.15
CA GLU A 53 14.30 23.29 0.68
C GLU A 53 14.85 21.97 0.13
N ASN A 54 15.61 21.23 0.94
CA ASN A 54 16.17 19.93 0.61
C ASN A 54 15.25 18.78 1.03
N ARG A 55 14.08 19.08 1.61
CA ARG A 55 13.14 18.06 2.07
C ARG A 55 12.54 17.33 0.86
N ARG A 56 12.70 16.01 0.86
CA ARG A 56 12.06 15.14 -0.12
C ARG A 56 10.53 15.21 0.03
N MET A 57 9.84 15.68 -1.00
CA MET A 57 8.39 15.62 -1.09
C MET A 57 7.98 14.56 -2.13
N SER A 58 6.94 13.78 -1.82
CA SER A 58 6.41 12.77 -2.74
C SER A 58 4.89 12.68 -2.62
N MET A 59 4.22 12.40 -3.74
CA MET A 59 2.77 12.25 -3.80
C MET A 59 2.42 10.82 -4.26
N PRO A 60 2.15 9.88 -3.34
CA PRO A 60 1.75 8.54 -3.73
C PRO A 60 0.33 8.55 -4.31
N TYR A 61 0.17 8.00 -5.51
CA TYR A 61 -1.12 7.78 -6.14
C TYR A 61 -1.44 6.28 -6.18
N PHE A 62 -2.69 5.93 -5.89
CA PHE A 62 -3.16 4.55 -5.93
C PHE A 62 -4.26 4.40 -6.96
N LEU A 63 -3.93 3.73 -8.08
CA LEU A 63 -4.94 3.30 -9.04
C LEU A 63 -5.65 2.06 -8.49
N ARG A 64 -6.95 2.16 -8.22
CA ARG A 64 -7.77 1.07 -7.71
C ARG A 64 -9.06 0.94 -8.52
N VAL A 65 -9.57 -0.27 -8.60
CA VAL A 65 -10.92 -0.53 -9.10
C VAL A 65 -11.96 0.07 -8.15
N ARG A 66 -13.20 0.26 -8.62
CA ARG A 66 -14.28 0.75 -7.77
C ARG A 66 -14.53 -0.22 -6.59
N PRO A 67 -14.88 0.29 -5.40
CA PRO A 67 -15.00 -0.52 -4.18
C PRO A 67 -15.92 -1.74 -4.30
N GLU A 68 -17.03 -1.61 -5.03
CA GLU A 68 -18.07 -2.62 -5.20
C GLU A 68 -17.73 -3.73 -6.21
N LYS A 69 -16.60 -3.63 -6.90
CA LYS A 69 -16.23 -4.62 -7.93
C LYS A 69 -15.60 -5.86 -7.31
N CYS A 70 -16.10 -7.03 -7.74
CA CYS A 70 -15.53 -8.33 -7.40
C CYS A 70 -14.14 -8.47 -8.02
N LEU A 71 -13.14 -8.78 -7.18
CA LEU A 71 -11.75 -8.94 -7.61
C LEU A 71 -11.50 -10.30 -8.27
N ASN A 72 -12.23 -11.34 -7.87
CA ASN A 72 -12.14 -12.68 -8.45
C ASN A 72 -13.54 -13.22 -8.81
N PRO A 73 -14.08 -12.87 -9.98
CA PRO A 73 -15.43 -13.29 -10.39
C PRO A 73 -15.52 -14.79 -10.73
N ARG A 74 -14.40 -15.51 -10.81
CA ARG A 74 -14.36 -16.96 -11.06
C ARG A 74 -14.42 -17.79 -9.78
N ALA A 75 -14.27 -17.16 -8.61
CA ALA A 75 -14.44 -17.84 -7.34
C ALA A 75 -15.92 -18.19 -7.10
N GLU A 76 -16.15 -19.25 -6.34
CA GLU A 76 -17.47 -19.58 -5.81
C GLU A 76 -18.08 -18.37 -5.08
N PRO A 77 -19.41 -18.14 -5.15
CA PRO A 77 -20.04 -16.93 -4.61
C PRO A 77 -19.67 -16.63 -3.15
N ALA A 78 -19.56 -17.66 -2.31
CA ALA A 78 -19.18 -17.52 -0.90
C ALA A 78 -17.72 -17.07 -0.68
N ALA A 79 -16.86 -17.20 -1.68
CA ALA A 79 -15.45 -16.82 -1.66
C ALA A 79 -15.14 -15.58 -2.51
N GLN A 80 -16.15 -14.98 -3.13
CA GLN A 80 -15.97 -13.73 -3.88
C GLN A 80 -15.71 -12.57 -2.93
N LEU A 81 -14.69 -11.77 -3.26
CA LEU A 81 -14.30 -10.60 -2.49
C LEU A 81 -14.44 -9.35 -3.37
N THR A 82 -15.12 -8.33 -2.85
CA THR A 82 -15.07 -7.01 -3.48
C THR A 82 -13.75 -6.31 -3.18
N CYS A 83 -13.44 -5.25 -3.92
CA CYS A 83 -12.29 -4.41 -3.61
C CYS A 83 -12.40 -3.80 -2.20
N ARG A 84 -13.61 -3.47 -1.75
CA ARG A 84 -13.82 -2.97 -0.39
C ARG A 84 -13.43 -4.01 0.65
N ASP A 85 -13.98 -5.22 0.55
CA ASP A 85 -13.76 -6.31 1.51
C ASP A 85 -12.26 -6.62 1.60
N PHE A 86 -11.58 -6.73 0.46
CA PHE A 86 -10.14 -6.97 0.43
C PHE A 86 -9.34 -5.86 1.14
N MET A 87 -9.64 -4.60 0.85
CA MET A 87 -8.87 -3.49 1.41
C MET A 87 -9.15 -3.30 2.91
N GLU A 88 -10.40 -3.42 3.35
CA GLU A 88 -10.82 -3.17 4.73
C GLU A 88 -10.49 -4.38 5.64
N ASP A 89 -10.79 -5.60 5.20
CA ASP A 89 -10.70 -6.80 6.05
C ASP A 89 -9.37 -7.53 5.97
N MET A 90 -8.58 -7.31 4.90
CA MET A 90 -7.29 -7.99 4.72
C MET A 90 -6.12 -7.00 4.77
N VAL A 91 -6.12 -5.98 3.91
CA VAL A 91 -4.96 -5.07 3.79
C VAL A 91 -4.88 -4.07 4.95
N PHE A 92 -6.00 -3.49 5.38
CA PHE A 92 -6.02 -2.41 6.37
C PHE A 92 -6.70 -2.76 7.69
N LYS A 93 -6.97 -4.04 7.95
CA LYS A 93 -7.68 -4.55 9.13
C LYS A 93 -7.13 -4.02 10.47
N LYS A 94 -5.84 -3.69 10.53
CA LYS A 94 -5.12 -3.32 11.76
C LYS A 94 -4.59 -1.88 11.74
N ARG A 95 -5.46 -0.89 11.58
CA ARG A 95 -5.09 0.52 11.77
C ARG A 95 -5.64 1.03 13.10
N PRO A 96 -4.91 0.92 14.23
CA PRO A 96 -5.42 1.31 15.55
C PRO A 96 -5.81 2.79 15.65
N TRP A 97 -5.26 3.64 14.78
CA TRP A 97 -5.64 5.05 14.66
C TRP A 97 -6.93 5.30 13.84
N ARG A 98 -7.43 4.31 13.08
CA ARG A 98 -8.76 4.37 12.48
C ARG A 98 -9.76 3.87 13.52
N ARG A 99 -10.40 4.82 14.21
CA ARG A 99 -11.41 4.50 15.21
C ARG A 99 -12.57 3.76 14.54
N ASP A 100 -12.85 2.57 15.03
CA ASP A 100 -14.13 1.89 14.82
C ASP A 100 -15.27 2.81 15.31
N GLU A 101 -16.41 2.79 14.63
CA GLU A 101 -17.65 3.44 15.07
C GLU A 101 -17.95 3.15 16.55
N ASN A 102 -17.69 1.91 16.98
CA ASN A 102 -17.89 1.46 18.36
C ASN A 102 -16.86 2.02 19.36
N LYS A 103 -15.79 2.65 18.88
CA LYS A 103 -14.69 3.23 19.68
C LYS A 103 -14.58 4.75 19.53
N LYS A 104 -15.56 5.41 18.87
CA LYS A 104 -15.56 6.86 18.64
C LYS A 104 -15.40 7.68 19.93
N ASN A 105 -16.03 7.22 21.01
CA ASN A 105 -16.09 7.91 22.30
C ASN A 105 -14.88 7.63 23.21
N LEU A 106 -13.97 6.74 22.82
CA LEU A 106 -12.76 6.47 23.59
C LEU A 106 -11.67 7.51 23.23
N PRO A 107 -10.87 7.97 24.19
CA PRO A 107 -9.71 8.79 23.90
C PRO A 107 -8.76 8.03 22.95
N PRO A 108 -8.01 8.74 22.08
CA PRO A 108 -7.10 8.07 21.17
C PRO A 108 -6.01 7.37 21.99
N PRO A 109 -5.46 6.23 21.52
CA PRO A 109 -4.31 5.64 22.17
C PRO A 109 -3.17 6.66 22.16
N ASP A 110 -2.48 6.79 23.29
CA ASP A 110 -1.23 7.56 23.40
C ASP A 110 -0.13 6.72 22.75
N TYR A 111 0.37 7.15 21.59
CA TYR A 111 1.45 6.51 20.85
C TYR A 111 2.55 7.51 20.54
#